data_AF-A0A7W1K7N6-F1
#
_entry.id   AF-A0A7W1K7N6-F1
#
_cell.length_a   1.000
_cell.length_b   1.000
_cell.length_c   1.000
_cell.angle_alpha   90.00
_cell.angle_beta   90.00
_cell.angle_gamma   90.00
#
_symmetry.space_group_name_H-M   'P 1'
#
loop_
_entity.id
_entity.type
_entity.pdbx_description
1 polymer ?
#
loop_
_entity_poly.entity_id
_entity_poly.type
_entity_poly.pdbx_seq_one_letter_code
_entity_poly.pdbx_strand_id
1 'polypeptide(L)'
;MELTSQRSVSVALERRLAARVDAPAVAAWTLAFAVVAYLALSNGGYDTVVRSQVGIAVWWIVLLAALAGVLPMRIGATSWVAIGLLSGFALWIGLATGWSESAERSTIELGRVAAYLGVLVLAIALQGRAAARHTINGLACAIGLVTVLAVASRLHPQWFPVNDHIEFLAGSERKLSYPLNYWNALAALMAIGVPLLLGVALGARTLAGQAAAAAMLPLSALCVYLTISRGGAIALTVGIVVFLLFVGRRLNALGT
;
A
#
# COMPACT_ATOMS: atom_id res chain seq x y z
N MET A 1 -41.22 24.92 -28.08
CA MET A 1 -39.97 24.22 -28.47
C MET A 1 -38.83 24.43 -27.45
N GLU A 2 -38.89 25.45 -26.58
CA GLU A 2 -37.87 25.70 -25.52
C GLU A 2 -37.95 24.79 -24.29
N LEU A 3 -39.14 24.33 -23.89
CA LEU A 3 -39.33 23.54 -22.65
C LEU A 3 -38.69 22.13 -22.70
N THR A 4 -38.51 21.57 -23.89
CA THR A 4 -37.82 20.28 -24.11
C THR A 4 -36.30 20.39 -24.04
N SER A 5 -35.74 21.58 -24.32
CA SER A 5 -34.29 21.84 -24.26
C SER A 5 -33.80 21.97 -22.81
N GLN A 6 -34.55 22.66 -21.95
CA GLN A 6 -34.14 22.80 -20.54
C GLN A 6 -34.17 21.48 -19.77
N ARG A 7 -35.14 20.60 -20.07
CA ARG A 7 -35.23 19.26 -19.45
C ARG A 7 -34.10 18.32 -19.88
N SER A 8 -33.60 18.43 -21.11
CA SER A 8 -32.49 17.59 -21.58
C SER A 8 -31.16 18.03 -20.97
N VAL A 9 -30.97 19.34 -20.75
CA VAL A 9 -29.81 19.90 -20.07
C VAL A 9 -29.78 19.54 -18.59
N SER A 10 -30.92 19.60 -17.88
CA SER A 10 -30.97 19.24 -16.45
C SER A 10 -30.68 17.75 -16.21
N VAL A 11 -31.24 16.85 -17.04
CA VAL A 11 -30.98 15.41 -16.97
C VAL A 11 -29.54 15.07 -17.35
N ALA A 12 -28.94 15.79 -18.29
CA ALA A 12 -27.52 15.63 -18.65
C ALA A 12 -26.58 16.16 -17.54
N LEU A 13 -26.95 17.24 -16.85
CA LEU A 13 -26.22 17.78 -15.72
C LEU A 13 -26.32 16.86 -14.49
N GLU A 14 -27.51 16.34 -14.19
CA GLU A 14 -27.73 15.33 -13.14
C GLU A 14 -27.03 14.02 -13.46
N ARG A 15 -26.99 13.56 -14.72
CA ARG A 15 -26.20 12.39 -15.14
C ARG A 15 -24.68 12.63 -15.08
N ARG A 16 -24.21 13.86 -15.26
CA ARG A 16 -22.80 14.25 -15.10
C ARG A 16 -22.40 14.43 -13.64
N LEU A 17 -23.30 14.94 -12.79
CA LEU A 17 -23.12 15.08 -11.34
C LEU A 17 -23.23 13.72 -10.64
N ALA A 18 -24.13 12.85 -11.12
CA ALA A 18 -24.13 11.42 -10.83
C ALA A 18 -23.13 10.68 -11.73
N ALA A 19 -21.93 11.25 -11.91
CA ALA A 19 -20.74 10.46 -12.22
C ALA A 19 -20.67 9.39 -11.12
N ARG A 20 -21.25 8.22 -11.41
CA ARG A 20 -21.47 7.16 -10.44
C ARG A 20 -20.12 6.88 -9.78
N VAL A 21 -20.04 7.19 -8.49
CA VAL A 21 -18.90 6.81 -7.68
C VAL A 21 -18.76 5.30 -7.84
N ASP A 22 -17.68 4.89 -8.49
CA ASP A 22 -17.39 3.48 -8.72
C ASP A 22 -17.04 2.88 -7.36
N ALA A 23 -18.04 2.31 -6.68
CA ALA A 23 -17.91 1.77 -5.33
C ALA A 23 -16.74 0.77 -5.20
N PRO A 24 -16.53 -0.17 -6.16
CA PRO A 24 -15.31 -0.98 -6.23
C PRO A 24 -14.01 -0.18 -6.26
N ALA A 25 -13.95 0.93 -7.01
CA ALA A 25 -12.76 1.79 -7.07
C ALA A 25 -12.50 2.50 -5.73
N VAL A 26 -13.54 3.01 -5.08
CA VAL A 26 -13.42 3.63 -3.75
C VAL A 26 -13.01 2.60 -2.72
N ALA A 27 -13.60 1.41 -2.74
CA ALA A 27 -13.23 0.31 -1.83
C ALA A 27 -11.76 -0.09 -2.01
N ALA A 28 -11.30 -0.28 -3.26
CA ALA A 28 -9.92 -0.65 -3.56
C ALA A 28 -8.92 0.42 -3.10
N TRP A 29 -9.21 1.70 -3.36
CA TRP A 29 -8.38 2.81 -2.89
C TRP A 29 -8.36 2.87 -1.36
N THR A 30 -9.54 2.84 -0.73
CA THR A 30 -9.71 2.99 0.72
C THR A 30 -9.03 1.86 1.47
N LEU A 31 -9.20 0.62 1.01
CA LEU A 31 -8.57 -0.54 1.62
C LEU A 31 -7.03 -0.45 1.54
N ALA A 32 -6.50 -0.14 0.36
CA ALA A 32 -5.05 -0.01 0.17
C ALA A 32 -4.47 1.10 1.03
N PHE A 33 -5.14 2.26 1.06
CA PHE A 33 -4.73 3.40 1.87
C PHE A 33 -4.81 3.09 3.36
N ALA A 34 -5.98 2.65 3.84
CA ALA A 34 -6.28 2.48 5.26
C ALA A 34 -5.41 1.41 5.89
N VAL A 35 -5.21 0.25 5.24
CA VAL A 35 -4.40 -0.84 5.79
C VAL A 35 -2.94 -0.38 5.95
N VAL A 36 -2.36 0.25 4.93
CA VAL A 36 -0.96 0.71 4.98
C VAL A 36 -0.78 1.85 5.97
N ALA A 37 -1.67 2.85 5.95
CA ALA A 37 -1.61 3.98 6.87
C ALA A 37 -1.80 3.55 8.33
N TYR A 38 -2.77 2.68 8.61
CA TYR A 38 -3.02 2.14 9.94
C TYR A 38 -1.80 1.38 10.46
N LEU A 39 -1.29 0.40 9.70
CA LEU A 39 -0.13 -0.38 10.12
C LEU A 39 1.11 0.50 10.31
N ALA A 40 1.33 1.49 9.44
CA ALA A 40 2.45 2.42 9.57
C ALA A 40 2.36 3.24 10.87
N LEU A 41 1.18 3.73 11.24
CA LEU A 41 0.94 4.49 12.48
C LEU A 41 0.93 3.59 13.72
N SER A 42 0.62 2.31 13.58
CA SER A 42 0.66 1.31 14.65
C SER A 42 2.04 0.61 14.72
N ASN A 43 3.12 1.39 14.78
CA ASN A 43 4.49 0.89 14.89
C ASN A 43 4.87 -0.11 13.78
N GLY A 44 4.44 0.11 12.55
CA GLY A 44 4.69 -0.79 11.42
C GLY A 44 3.95 -2.15 11.49
N GLY A 45 3.08 -2.38 12.47
CA GLY A 45 2.41 -3.66 12.66
C GLY A 45 3.32 -4.79 13.17
N TYR A 46 4.42 -4.45 13.85
CA TYR A 46 5.32 -5.45 14.43
C TYR A 46 4.66 -6.24 15.56
N ASP A 47 3.81 -5.56 16.34
CA ASP A 47 3.03 -6.16 17.41
C ASP A 47 2.11 -7.28 16.90
N THR A 48 2.08 -8.39 17.63
CA THR A 48 1.35 -9.60 17.25
C THR A 48 -0.17 -9.38 17.28
N VAL A 49 -0.67 -8.60 18.24
CA VAL A 49 -2.10 -8.31 18.38
C VAL A 49 -2.56 -7.44 17.23
N VAL A 50 -1.84 -6.34 16.96
CA VAL A 50 -2.16 -5.42 15.85
C VAL A 50 -2.20 -6.16 14.52
N ARG A 51 -1.15 -6.95 14.22
CA ARG A 51 -1.08 -7.70 12.96
C ARG A 51 -2.19 -8.75 12.86
N SER A 52 -2.51 -9.43 13.95
CA SER A 52 -3.56 -10.45 13.98
C SER A 52 -4.94 -9.84 13.78
N GLN A 53 -5.23 -8.68 14.38
CA GLN A 53 -6.49 -7.96 14.17
C GLN A 53 -6.67 -7.57 12.70
N VAL A 54 -5.62 -7.05 12.04
CA VAL A 54 -5.68 -6.74 10.61
C VAL A 54 -5.88 -7.99 9.78
N GLY A 55 -5.17 -9.09 10.09
CA GLY A 55 -5.36 -10.37 9.42
C GLY A 55 -6.79 -10.90 9.53
N ILE A 56 -7.37 -10.85 10.74
CA ILE A 56 -8.76 -11.23 11.00
C ILE A 56 -9.73 -10.37 10.18
N ALA A 57 -9.56 -9.05 10.20
CA ALA A 57 -10.40 -8.13 9.43
C ALA A 57 -10.33 -8.41 7.92
N VAL A 58 -9.14 -8.66 7.39
CA VAL A 58 -8.93 -9.02 5.97
C VAL A 58 -9.65 -10.32 5.62
N TRP A 59 -9.53 -11.36 6.45
CA TRP A 59 -10.24 -12.63 6.21
C TRP A 59 -11.76 -12.49 6.32
N TRP A 60 -12.27 -11.65 7.22
CA TRP A 60 -13.69 -11.32 7.27
C TRP A 60 -14.17 -10.63 6.00
N ILE A 61 -13.40 -9.68 5.47
CA ILE A 61 -13.73 -9.03 4.19
C ILE A 61 -13.78 -10.06 3.07
N VAL A 62 -12.79 -10.95 2.98
CA VAL A 62 -12.75 -12.03 1.96
C VAL A 62 -13.96 -12.96 2.11
N LEU A 63 -14.26 -13.41 3.33
CA LEU A 63 -15.38 -14.30 3.62
C LEU A 63 -16.72 -13.66 3.25
N LEU A 64 -16.97 -12.43 3.69
CA LEU A 64 -18.21 -11.71 3.40
C LEU A 64 -18.36 -11.41 1.91
N ALA A 65 -17.26 -11.07 1.22
CA ALA A 65 -17.25 -10.90 -0.23
C ALA A 65 -17.58 -12.21 -0.97
N ALA A 66 -17.09 -13.34 -0.46
CA ALA A 66 -17.39 -14.66 -1.01
C ALA A 66 -18.88 -15.00 -0.83
N LEU A 67 -19.40 -14.83 0.39
CA LEU A 67 -20.81 -15.10 0.73
C LEU A 67 -21.77 -14.19 -0.05
N ALA A 68 -21.39 -12.93 -0.28
CA ALA A 68 -22.16 -11.99 -1.08
C ALA A 68 -22.06 -12.23 -2.60
N GLY A 69 -21.21 -13.17 -3.06
CA GLY A 69 -21.03 -13.47 -4.47
C GLY A 69 -20.36 -12.36 -5.28
N VAL A 70 -19.63 -11.44 -4.62
CA VAL A 70 -18.96 -10.30 -5.28
C VAL A 70 -17.50 -10.60 -5.65
N LEU A 71 -16.99 -11.78 -5.28
CA LEU A 71 -15.66 -12.23 -5.70
C LEU A 71 -15.60 -12.49 -7.22
N PRO A 72 -14.46 -12.20 -7.86
CA PRO A 72 -14.31 -12.37 -9.29
C PRO A 72 -14.42 -13.85 -9.65
N MET A 73 -15.27 -14.15 -10.63
CA MET A 73 -15.57 -15.52 -11.03
C MET A 73 -14.45 -16.19 -11.86
N ARG A 74 -13.36 -15.48 -12.17
CA ARG A 74 -12.24 -15.97 -12.99
C ARG A 74 -10.89 -15.65 -12.37
N ILE A 75 -10.39 -16.59 -11.56
CA ILE A 75 -9.01 -16.56 -11.05
C ILE A 75 -8.10 -17.24 -12.07
N GLY A 76 -7.06 -16.54 -12.53
CA GLY A 76 -6.09 -17.07 -13.49
C GLY A 76 -5.13 -18.09 -12.87
N ALA A 77 -4.51 -18.93 -13.71
CA ALA A 77 -3.58 -19.97 -13.25
C ALA A 77 -2.41 -19.41 -12.42
N THR A 78 -1.85 -18.26 -12.81
CA THR A 78 -0.78 -17.60 -12.05
C THR A 78 -1.21 -17.15 -10.66
N SER A 79 -2.46 -16.69 -10.51
CA SER A 79 -3.03 -16.33 -9.21
C SER A 79 -3.22 -17.56 -8.33
N TRP A 80 -3.67 -18.68 -8.91
CA TRP A 80 -3.71 -19.96 -8.21
C TRP A 80 -2.34 -20.48 -7.78
N VAL A 81 -1.31 -20.33 -8.62
CA VAL A 81 0.06 -20.68 -8.25
C VAL A 81 0.54 -19.83 -7.06
N ALA A 82 0.30 -18.52 -7.08
CA ALA A 82 0.68 -17.64 -5.96
C ALA A 82 -0.05 -18.01 -4.66
N ILE A 83 -1.36 -18.25 -4.72
CA ILE A 83 -2.16 -18.72 -3.58
C ILE A 83 -1.63 -20.06 -3.09
N GLY A 84 -1.38 -21.01 -4.00
CA GLY A 84 -0.90 -22.35 -3.68
C GLY A 84 0.47 -22.35 -3.02
N LEU A 85 1.42 -21.55 -3.52
CA LEU A 85 2.76 -21.41 -2.92
C LEU A 85 2.69 -20.83 -1.51
N LEU A 86 1.92 -19.75 -1.31
CA LEU A 86 1.82 -19.11 0.01
C LEU A 86 1.01 -19.95 1.01
N SER A 87 -0.02 -20.65 0.53
CA SER A 87 -0.77 -21.63 1.33
C SER A 87 0.09 -22.84 1.69
N GLY A 88 0.88 -23.35 0.74
CA GLY A 88 1.84 -24.42 0.98
C GLY A 88 2.90 -24.03 2.00
N PHE A 89 3.39 -22.79 1.94
CA PHE A 89 4.30 -22.25 2.95
C PHE A 89 3.64 -22.11 4.33
N ALA A 90 2.38 -21.66 4.40
CA ALA A 90 1.62 -21.63 5.66
C ALA A 90 1.42 -23.04 6.24
N LEU A 91 1.05 -24.02 5.40
CA LEU A 91 0.91 -25.42 5.81
C LEU A 91 2.25 -25.99 6.30
N TRP A 92 3.35 -25.67 5.62
CA TRP A 92 4.68 -26.08 6.04
C TRP A 92 5.01 -25.54 7.44
N ILE A 93 4.75 -24.26 7.71
CA ILE A 93 4.93 -23.68 9.06
C ILE A 93 4.04 -24.39 10.08
N GLY A 94 2.78 -24.67 9.72
CA GLY A 94 1.83 -25.37 10.58
C GLY A 94 2.24 -26.81 10.90
N LEU A 95 2.85 -27.53 9.96
CA LEU A 95 3.45 -28.84 10.24
C LEU A 95 4.70 -28.68 11.12
N ALA A 96 5.53 -27.68 10.82
CA ALA A 96 6.77 -27.41 11.54
C ALA A 96 6.56 -27.05 13.00
N THR A 97 5.37 -26.62 13.42
CA THR A 97 5.06 -26.44 14.85
C THR A 97 5.31 -27.74 15.65
N GLY A 98 5.13 -28.91 15.02
CA GLY A 98 5.30 -30.22 15.67
C GLY A 98 6.75 -30.60 15.99
N TRP A 99 7.73 -30.00 15.32
CA TRP A 99 9.16 -30.24 15.57
C TRP A 99 9.95 -28.95 15.84
N SER A 100 9.27 -27.82 15.99
CA SER A 100 9.90 -26.54 16.33
C SER A 100 10.31 -26.48 17.80
N GLU A 101 11.36 -25.71 18.09
CA GLU A 101 11.82 -25.45 19.47
C GLU A 101 10.76 -24.73 20.32
N SER A 102 9.87 -23.95 19.69
CA SER A 102 8.75 -23.28 20.36
C SER A 102 7.50 -23.33 19.49
N ALA A 103 6.53 -24.14 19.89
CA ALA A 103 5.23 -24.22 19.22
C ALA A 103 4.52 -22.87 19.19
N GLU A 104 4.56 -22.11 20.28
CA GLU A 104 3.94 -20.78 20.40
C GLU A 104 4.49 -19.79 19.37
N ARG A 105 5.82 -19.66 19.26
CA ARG A 105 6.45 -18.78 18.26
C ARG A 105 6.10 -19.22 16.85
N SER A 106 6.10 -20.53 16.59
CA SER A 106 5.73 -21.08 15.28
C SER A 106 4.25 -20.81 14.94
N THR A 107 3.34 -20.83 15.91
CA THR A 107 1.94 -20.45 15.71
C THR A 107 1.77 -18.95 15.44
N ILE A 108 2.54 -18.08 16.10
CA ILE A 108 2.55 -16.64 15.80
C ILE A 108 3.02 -16.39 14.36
N GLU A 109 4.01 -17.15 13.90
CA GLU A 109 4.52 -17.10 12.53
C GLU A 109 3.51 -17.63 11.50
N LEU A 110 2.81 -18.71 11.83
CA LEU A 110 1.69 -19.21 11.03
C LEU A 110 0.60 -18.14 10.87
N GLY A 111 0.22 -17.47 11.97
CA GLY A 111 -0.74 -16.36 11.95
C GLY A 111 -0.29 -15.20 11.06
N ARG A 112 1.01 -14.86 11.06
CA ARG A 112 1.59 -13.84 10.17
C ARG A 112 1.46 -14.23 8.70
N VAL A 113 1.82 -15.46 8.33
CA VAL A 113 1.73 -15.92 6.94
C VAL A 113 0.27 -16.07 6.50
N ALA A 114 -0.63 -16.50 7.39
CA ALA A 114 -2.06 -16.53 7.13
C ALA A 114 -2.65 -15.14 6.87
N ALA A 115 -2.18 -14.10 7.59
CA ALA A 115 -2.57 -12.72 7.32
C ALA A 115 -2.09 -12.26 5.93
N TYR A 116 -0.84 -12.57 5.55
CA TYR A 116 -0.33 -12.27 4.20
C TYR A 116 -1.11 -13.01 3.11
N LEU A 117 -1.51 -14.26 3.34
CA LEU A 117 -2.37 -15.01 2.43
C LEU A 117 -3.73 -14.33 2.26
N GLY A 118 -4.34 -13.87 3.35
CA GLY A 118 -5.60 -13.11 3.28
C GLY A 118 -5.44 -11.84 2.43
N VAL A 119 -4.36 -11.08 2.63
CA VAL A 119 -4.08 -9.86 1.84
C VAL A 119 -3.88 -10.19 0.36
N LEU A 120 -3.16 -11.28 0.04
CA LEU A 120 -2.97 -11.75 -1.33
C LEU A 120 -4.31 -12.12 -1.98
N VAL A 121 -5.13 -12.92 -1.31
CA VAL A 121 -6.45 -13.33 -1.81
C VAL A 121 -7.35 -12.12 -2.02
N LEU A 122 -7.35 -11.17 -1.08
CA LEU A 122 -8.13 -9.93 -1.20
C LEU A 122 -7.64 -9.06 -2.37
N ALA A 123 -6.33 -8.95 -2.57
CA ALA A 123 -5.77 -8.23 -3.72
C ALA A 123 -6.14 -8.89 -5.06
N ILE A 124 -6.15 -10.23 -5.12
CA ILE A 124 -6.58 -10.99 -6.30
C ILE A 124 -8.10 -10.82 -6.52
N ALA A 125 -8.90 -10.81 -5.46
CA ALA A 125 -10.33 -10.59 -5.51
C ALA A 125 -10.68 -9.21 -6.07
N LEU A 126 -9.88 -8.20 -5.76
CA LEU A 126 -10.08 -6.82 -6.24
C LEU A 126 -9.55 -6.59 -7.66
N GLN A 127 -9.25 -7.63 -8.43
CA GLN A 127 -8.69 -7.48 -9.79
C GLN A 127 -9.72 -6.93 -10.79
N GLY A 128 -9.55 -5.65 -11.10
CA GLY A 128 -10.09 -4.99 -12.29
C GLY A 128 -9.12 -3.88 -12.72
N ARG A 129 -9.02 -3.56 -14.02
CA ARG A 129 -8.08 -2.51 -14.50
C ARG A 129 -8.32 -1.15 -13.81
N ALA A 130 -9.58 -0.83 -13.52
CA ALA A 130 -9.93 0.34 -12.72
C ALA A 130 -9.48 0.17 -11.26
N ALA A 131 -9.81 -0.95 -10.62
CA ALA A 131 -9.44 -1.22 -9.22
C ALA A 131 -7.92 -1.21 -9.00
N ALA A 132 -7.11 -1.82 -9.87
CA ALA A 132 -5.65 -1.82 -9.76
C ALA A 132 -5.05 -0.42 -9.75
N ARG A 133 -5.53 0.49 -10.62
CA ARG A 133 -5.12 1.90 -10.60
C ARG A 133 -5.48 2.57 -9.27
N HIS A 134 -6.66 2.32 -8.74
CA HIS A 134 -7.12 2.91 -7.48
C HIS A 134 -6.36 2.33 -6.28
N THR A 135 -6.04 1.05 -6.27
CA THR A 135 -5.14 0.41 -5.30
C THR A 135 -3.77 1.08 -5.31
N ILE A 136 -3.14 1.23 -6.48
CA ILE A 136 -1.84 1.90 -6.63
C ILE A 136 -1.91 3.34 -6.11
N ASN A 137 -2.96 4.09 -6.46
CA ASN A 137 -3.15 5.45 -5.96
C ASN A 137 -3.34 5.49 -4.44
N GLY A 138 -4.07 4.52 -3.86
CA GLY A 138 -4.27 4.42 -2.41
C GLY A 138 -2.97 4.13 -1.66
N LEU A 139 -2.18 3.19 -2.17
CA LEU A 139 -0.82 2.91 -1.70
C LEU A 139 0.09 4.14 -1.80
N ALA A 140 0.09 4.82 -2.96
CA ALA A 140 0.90 6.02 -3.16
C ALA A 140 0.49 7.15 -2.18
N CYS A 141 -0.81 7.35 -1.94
CA CYS A 141 -1.30 8.30 -0.95
C CYS A 141 -0.89 7.93 0.48
N ALA A 142 -0.98 6.65 0.86
CA ALA A 142 -0.58 6.21 2.20
C ALA A 142 0.94 6.36 2.40
N ILE A 143 1.74 6.01 1.41
CA ILE A 143 3.20 6.17 1.47
C ILE A 143 3.57 7.66 1.47
N GLY A 144 2.89 8.50 0.69
CA GLY A 144 3.04 9.96 0.74
C GLY A 144 2.73 10.51 2.14
N LEU A 145 1.61 10.09 2.75
CA LEU A 145 1.27 10.46 4.13
C LEU A 145 2.38 10.05 5.11
N VAL A 146 2.83 8.79 5.05
CA VAL A 146 3.92 8.30 5.91
C VAL A 146 5.21 9.09 5.68
N THR A 147 5.52 9.45 4.43
CA THR A 147 6.68 10.28 4.09
C THR A 147 6.60 11.65 4.77
N VAL A 148 5.45 12.32 4.66
CA VAL A 148 5.22 13.63 5.27
C VAL A 148 5.35 13.54 6.78
N LEU A 149 4.70 12.55 7.41
CA LEU A 149 4.75 12.35 8.86
C LEU A 149 6.17 12.04 9.34
N ALA A 150 6.91 11.19 8.63
CA ALA A 150 8.29 10.87 8.94
C ALA A 150 9.16 12.13 8.88
N VAL A 151 9.16 12.88 7.77
CA VAL A 151 9.99 14.09 7.66
C VAL A 151 9.56 15.16 8.66
N ALA A 152 8.25 15.34 8.89
CA ALA A 152 7.74 16.27 9.89
C ALA A 152 8.20 15.90 11.31
N SER A 153 8.29 14.62 11.66
CA SER A 153 8.83 14.18 12.96
C SER A 153 10.29 14.56 13.16
N ARG A 154 11.05 14.74 12.07
CA ARG A 154 12.42 15.26 12.14
C ARG A 154 12.47 16.78 12.29
N LEU A 155 11.59 17.49 11.60
CA LEU A 155 11.56 18.96 11.56
C LEU A 155 10.92 19.58 12.80
N HIS A 156 9.89 18.93 13.34
CA HIS A 156 9.14 19.37 14.51
C HIS A 156 8.94 18.19 15.50
N PRO A 157 10.01 17.71 16.17
CA PRO A 157 9.93 16.54 17.06
C PRO A 157 8.86 16.66 18.16
N GLN A 158 8.63 17.87 18.67
CA GLN A 158 7.66 18.16 19.72
C GLN A 158 6.18 17.89 19.34
N TRP A 159 5.87 17.71 18.05
CA TRP A 159 4.52 17.36 17.61
C TRP A 159 4.24 15.86 17.61
N PHE A 160 5.26 15.04 17.85
CA PHE A 160 5.19 13.59 17.70
C PHE A 160 5.52 12.89 19.01
N PRO A 161 5.00 11.66 19.21
CA PRO A 161 5.35 10.85 20.38
C PRO A 161 6.85 10.56 20.44
N VAL A 162 7.39 10.50 21.65
CA VAL A 162 8.77 10.04 21.89
C VAL A 162 8.86 8.56 21.49
N ASN A 163 9.99 8.18 20.91
CA ASN A 163 10.19 6.88 20.29
C ASN A 163 10.95 5.94 21.23
N ASP A 164 10.28 5.51 22.30
CA ASP A 164 10.87 4.74 23.41
C ASP A 164 11.45 3.38 22.96
N HIS A 165 11.00 2.85 21.82
CA HIS A 165 11.41 1.54 21.31
C HIS A 165 12.85 1.49 20.76
N ILE A 166 13.45 2.65 20.47
CA ILE A 166 14.72 2.75 19.73
C ILE A 166 15.84 3.32 20.61
N GLU A 167 15.50 3.88 21.76
CA GLU A 167 16.41 4.57 22.69
C GLU A 167 17.53 3.66 23.24
N PHE A 168 17.29 2.34 23.29
CA PHE A 168 18.26 1.36 23.79
C PHE A 168 19.41 1.03 22.83
N LEU A 169 19.37 1.51 21.58
CA LEU A 169 20.39 1.22 20.55
C LEU A 169 21.34 2.42 20.37
N ALA A 170 22.60 2.29 20.78
CA ALA A 170 23.59 3.35 20.60
C ALA A 170 23.67 3.85 19.14
N GLY A 171 23.48 5.16 18.94
CA GLY A 171 23.51 5.82 17.61
C GLY A 171 22.20 5.76 16.83
N SER A 172 21.12 5.24 17.41
CA SER A 172 19.79 5.20 16.80
C SER A 172 19.05 6.54 16.82
N GLU A 173 19.38 7.43 17.77
CA GLU A 173 18.80 8.79 17.92
C GLU A 173 18.92 9.64 16.65
N ARG A 174 19.92 9.34 15.82
CA ARG A 174 20.17 10.07 14.56
C ARG A 174 19.35 9.54 13.38
N LYS A 175 18.73 8.37 13.50
CA LYS A 175 18.06 7.66 12.40
C LYS A 175 16.57 7.91 12.42
N LEU A 176 16.04 8.42 11.31
CA LEU A 176 14.61 8.59 11.15
C LEU A 176 13.90 7.24 11.13
N SER A 177 12.95 7.07 12.05
CA SER A 177 12.31 5.77 12.28
C SER A 177 10.78 5.85 12.40
N TYR A 178 10.24 6.96 12.89
CA TYR A 178 8.80 7.21 12.95
C TYR A 178 8.18 7.27 11.54
N PRO A 179 6.93 6.79 11.34
CA PRO A 179 6.02 6.17 12.32
C PRO A 179 6.17 4.65 12.46
N LEU A 180 6.91 3.99 11.55
CA LEU A 180 7.09 2.54 11.59
C LEU A 180 7.94 2.07 12.77
N ASN A 181 8.68 2.99 13.39
CA ASN A 181 9.61 2.77 14.49
C ASN A 181 10.70 1.74 14.15
N TYR A 182 11.08 1.71 12.87
CA TYR A 182 12.21 0.96 12.35
C TYR A 182 12.76 1.59 11.06
N TRP A 183 13.95 2.21 11.14
CA TRP A 183 14.53 3.00 10.04
C TRP A 183 14.71 2.22 8.73
N ASN A 184 15.04 0.92 8.80
CA ASN A 184 15.21 0.09 7.60
C ASN A 184 13.86 -0.21 6.93
N ALA A 185 12.78 -0.46 7.67
CA ALA A 185 11.47 -0.66 7.07
C ALA A 185 10.90 0.65 6.52
N LEU A 186 11.13 1.77 7.21
CA LEU A 186 10.75 3.07 6.68
C LEU A 186 11.43 3.34 5.33
N ALA A 187 12.75 3.11 5.24
CA ALA A 187 13.48 3.28 3.99
C ALA A 187 13.01 2.31 2.89
N ALA A 188 12.73 1.05 3.23
CA ALA A 188 12.18 0.08 2.30
C ALA A 188 10.78 0.48 1.80
N LEU A 189 9.92 1.01 2.69
CA LEU A 189 8.60 1.51 2.31
C LEU A 189 8.69 2.69 1.33
N MET A 190 9.63 3.61 1.55
CA MET A 190 9.91 4.70 0.60
C MET A 190 10.42 4.14 -0.74
N ALA A 191 11.32 3.15 -0.71
CA ALA A 191 11.83 2.50 -1.93
C ALA A 191 10.73 1.81 -2.75
N ILE A 192 9.73 1.21 -2.09
CA ILE A 192 8.53 0.67 -2.74
C ILE A 192 7.64 1.79 -3.27
N GLY A 193 7.47 2.87 -2.50
CA GLY A 193 6.57 3.97 -2.82
C GLY A 193 7.03 4.86 -3.96
N VAL A 194 8.34 5.11 -4.10
CA VAL A 194 8.86 6.03 -5.12
C VAL A 194 8.47 5.62 -6.55
N PRO A 195 8.61 4.35 -6.98
CA PRO A 195 8.08 3.90 -8.26
C PRO A 195 6.57 4.12 -8.44
N LEU A 196 5.77 3.95 -7.37
CA LEU A 196 4.33 4.19 -7.41
C LEU A 196 4.04 5.69 -7.57
N LEU A 197 4.72 6.54 -6.81
CA LEU A 197 4.62 7.99 -6.89
C LEU A 197 5.06 8.51 -8.27
N LEU A 198 6.13 7.96 -8.85
CA LEU A 198 6.54 8.24 -10.24
C LEU A 198 5.44 7.86 -11.23
N GLY A 199 4.84 6.68 -11.08
CA GLY A 199 3.71 6.24 -11.90
C GLY A 199 2.50 7.19 -11.82
N VAL A 200 2.19 7.69 -10.63
CA VAL A 200 1.12 8.69 -10.43
C VAL A 200 1.51 10.05 -11.00
N ALA A 201 2.74 10.51 -10.79
CA ALA A 201 3.25 11.77 -11.30
C ALA A 201 3.20 11.84 -12.83
N LEU A 202 3.48 10.72 -13.52
CA LEU A 202 3.45 10.62 -14.98
C LEU A 202 2.07 10.28 -15.56
N GLY A 203 1.17 9.67 -14.77
CA GLY A 203 -0.07 9.08 -15.26
C GLY A 203 -1.37 9.63 -14.67
N ALA A 204 -1.32 10.54 -13.70
CA ALA A 204 -2.51 11.15 -13.11
C ALA A 204 -3.24 12.03 -14.12
N ARG A 205 -4.58 12.11 -13.99
CA ARG A 205 -5.46 12.86 -14.90
C ARG A 205 -5.56 14.35 -14.56
N THR A 206 -5.12 14.74 -13.37
CA THR A 206 -5.20 16.12 -12.87
C THR A 206 -3.80 16.64 -12.61
N LEU A 207 -3.55 17.91 -12.95
CA LEU A 207 -2.27 18.56 -12.69
C LEU A 207 -1.94 18.57 -11.19
N ALA A 208 -2.95 18.79 -10.34
CA ALA A 208 -2.78 18.73 -8.89
C ALA A 208 -2.31 17.34 -8.41
N GLY A 209 -2.85 16.25 -8.96
CA GLY A 209 -2.42 14.89 -8.62
C GLY A 209 -1.00 14.59 -9.10
N GLN A 210 -0.64 15.06 -10.29
CA GLN A 210 0.72 14.96 -10.81
C GLN A 210 1.72 15.74 -9.94
N ALA A 211 1.40 17.00 -9.64
CA ALA A 211 2.23 17.89 -8.84
C ALA A 211 2.40 17.38 -7.40
N ALA A 212 1.33 16.90 -6.77
CA ALA A 212 1.39 16.32 -5.43
C ALA A 212 2.31 15.08 -5.39
N ALA A 213 2.15 14.15 -6.34
CA ALA A 213 2.99 12.96 -6.42
C ALA A 213 4.46 13.32 -6.71
N ALA A 214 4.71 14.28 -7.62
CA ALA A 214 6.04 14.76 -7.93
C ALA A 214 6.72 15.43 -6.73
N ALA A 215 5.98 16.22 -5.94
CA ALA A 215 6.49 16.85 -4.73
C ALA A 215 6.89 15.84 -3.65
N MET A 216 6.27 14.66 -3.61
CA MET A 216 6.65 13.60 -2.68
C MET A 216 7.97 12.93 -3.04
N LEU A 217 8.42 12.96 -4.30
CA LEU A 217 9.67 12.31 -4.71
C LEU A 217 10.92 12.83 -3.98
N PRO A 218 11.23 14.15 -3.98
CA PRO A 218 12.36 14.67 -3.20
C PRO A 218 12.15 14.47 -1.70
N LEU A 219 10.90 14.51 -1.21
CA LEU A 219 10.60 14.29 0.19
C LEU A 219 10.86 12.83 0.63
N SER A 220 10.52 11.85 -0.21
CA SER A 220 10.83 10.44 0.01
C SER A 220 12.34 10.17 -0.07
N ALA A 221 13.06 10.84 -0.98
CA ALA A 221 14.52 10.76 -1.03
C ALA A 221 15.17 11.33 0.24
N LEU A 222 14.69 12.48 0.72
CA LEU A 222 15.11 13.06 2.00
C LEU A 222 14.79 12.11 3.17
N CYS A 223 13.60 11.52 3.20
CA CYS A 223 13.22 10.53 4.20
C CYS A 223 14.23 9.36 4.22
N VAL A 224 14.52 8.75 3.06
CA VAL A 224 15.50 7.66 2.93
C VAL A 224 16.88 8.10 3.41
N TYR A 225 17.34 9.30 3.02
CA TYR A 225 18.62 9.84 3.49
C TYR A 225 18.68 9.93 5.02
N LEU A 226 17.62 10.45 5.65
CA LEU A 226 17.52 10.61 7.11
C LEU A 226 17.42 9.28 7.86
N THR A 227 17.05 8.18 7.21
CA THR A 227 17.08 6.84 7.83
C THR A 227 18.50 6.29 8.01
N ILE A 228 19.49 6.82 7.25
CA ILE A 228 20.87 6.30 7.20
C ILE A 228 20.90 4.81 6.77
N SER A 229 19.85 4.31 6.11
CA SER A 229 19.75 2.92 5.67
C SER A 229 20.47 2.69 4.34
N ARG A 230 21.61 1.98 4.37
CA ARG A 230 22.34 1.56 3.16
C ARG A 230 21.46 0.69 2.25
N GLY A 231 20.76 -0.28 2.86
CA GLY A 231 19.85 -1.17 2.14
C GLY A 231 18.69 -0.41 1.50
N GLY A 232 18.10 0.55 2.22
CA GLY A 232 17.05 1.42 1.69
C GLY A 232 17.51 2.29 0.53
N ALA A 233 18.72 2.87 0.60
CA ALA A 233 19.29 3.65 -0.50
C ALA A 233 19.53 2.81 -1.77
N ILE A 234 20.05 1.60 -1.61
CA ILE A 234 20.24 0.64 -2.72
C ILE A 234 18.87 0.25 -3.30
N ALA A 235 17.91 -0.13 -2.45
CA ALA A 235 16.58 -0.53 -2.88
C ALA A 235 15.85 0.60 -3.62
N LEU A 236 15.97 1.84 -3.15
CA LEU A 236 15.42 3.02 -3.82
C LEU A 236 16.03 3.18 -5.22
N THR A 237 17.36 3.09 -5.33
CA THR A 237 18.07 3.23 -6.60
C THR A 237 17.64 2.13 -7.58
N VAL A 238 17.60 0.88 -7.12
CA VAL A 238 17.14 -0.26 -7.92
C VAL A 238 15.68 -0.07 -8.34
N GLY A 239 14.80 0.36 -7.44
CA GLY A 239 13.39 0.63 -7.73
C GLY A 239 13.21 1.68 -8.81
N ILE A 240 13.98 2.77 -8.76
CA ILE A 240 13.99 3.82 -9.79
C ILE A 240 14.51 3.25 -11.12
N VAL A 241 15.62 2.52 -11.11
CA VAL A 241 16.19 1.93 -12.33
C VAL A 241 15.19 0.96 -12.98
N VAL A 242 14.61 0.05 -12.20
CA VAL A 242 13.58 -0.88 -12.68
C VAL A 242 12.39 -0.11 -13.23
N PHE A 243 11.89 0.90 -12.51
CA PHE A 243 10.80 1.74 -13.01
C PHE A 243 11.16 2.37 -14.37
N LEU A 244 12.35 2.95 -14.52
CA LEU A 244 12.81 3.58 -15.76
C LEU A 244 12.99 2.57 -16.91
N LEU A 245 13.43 1.34 -16.62
CA LEU A 245 13.57 0.28 -17.62
C LEU A 245 12.20 -0.20 -18.12
N PHE A 246 11.20 -0.26 -17.25
CA PHE A 246 9.86 -0.77 -17.57
C PHE A 246 8.86 0.32 -17.95
N VAL A 247 9.15 1.61 -17.72
CA VAL A 247 8.35 2.74 -18.20
C VAL A 247 8.58 2.93 -19.72
N GLY A 248 8.23 1.90 -20.48
CA GLY A 248 8.36 1.86 -21.92
C GLY A 248 7.35 2.78 -22.61
N ARG A 249 7.86 3.85 -23.22
CA ARG A 249 7.37 4.46 -24.47
C ARG A 249 5.90 4.92 -24.51
N ARG A 250 5.50 5.88 -23.66
CA ARG A 250 4.30 6.70 -23.92
C ARG A 250 4.56 8.06 -24.57
N LEU A 251 5.82 8.43 -24.80
CA LEU A 251 6.14 9.56 -25.68
C LEU A 251 5.80 9.26 -27.16
N ASN A 252 5.60 8.00 -27.55
CA ASN A 252 5.04 7.63 -28.87
C ASN A 252 3.51 7.70 -28.93
N ALA A 253 2.81 8.05 -27.84
CA ALA A 253 1.35 8.22 -27.81
C ALA A 253 0.93 9.71 -27.72
N LEU A 254 1.89 10.64 -27.82
CA LEU A 254 1.68 12.10 -27.81
C LEU A 254 2.24 12.80 -29.07
N GLY A 255 2.34 12.10 -30.22
CA GLY A 255 2.58 12.79 -31.49
C GLY A 255 3.28 11.98 -32.58
N THR A 256 2.55 11.03 -33.17
CA THR A 256 2.42 10.89 -34.63
C THR A 256 0.96 10.57 -34.91
#